data_AF-A0A1C6JLX4-F1
#
_entry.id   AF-A0A1C6JLX4-F1
#
_cell.length_a   1.000
_cell.length_b   1.000
_cell.length_c   1.000
_cell.angle_alpha   90.00
_cell.angle_beta   90.00
_cell.angle_gamma   90.00
#
_symmetry.space_group_name_H-M   'P 1'
#
loop_
_entity.id
_entity.type
_entity.pdbx_description
1 polymer ?
#
loop_
_entity_poly.entity_id
_entity_poly.type
_entity_poly.pdbx_seq_one_letter_code
_entity_poly.pdbx_strand_id
1 'polypeptide(L)' 'MTFHIFTGRDMIEEQAGVPVANFDGDQSDTRVFSEAQFETRLQGLVEIMDEKKKKGAAE' A
#
# COMPACT_ATOMS: atom_id res chain seq x y z
N MET A 1 7.97 3.02 -20.94
CA MET A 1 8.18 2.17 -19.74
C MET A 1 7.00 2.41 -18.82
N THR A 2 6.28 1.36 -18.46
CA THR A 2 4.82 1.36 -18.38
C THR A 2 4.25 1.96 -17.08
N PHE A 3 3.48 3.05 -17.21
CA PHE A 3 2.73 3.75 -16.15
C PHE A 3 1.57 2.95 -15.52
N HIS A 4 1.42 1.64 -15.81
CA HIS A 4 0.22 0.87 -15.43
C HIS A 4 0.27 0.24 -14.03
N ILE A 5 1.47 0.07 -13.46
CA ILE A 5 1.65 -0.65 -12.18
C ILE A 5 0.96 0.12 -11.03
N PHE A 6 0.84 1.44 -11.16
CA PHE A 6 0.18 2.30 -10.16
C PHE A 6 -1.28 2.64 -10.49
N THR A 7 -1.75 2.38 -11.71
CA THR A 7 -3.13 2.75 -12.11
C THR A 7 -4.17 2.09 -11.20
N GLY A 8 -3.99 0.82 -10.85
CA GLY A 8 -4.90 0.13 -9.95
C GLY A 8 -4.91 0.74 -8.54
N ARG A 9 -3.74 1.17 -8.04
CA ARG A 9 -3.64 1.88 -6.76
C ARG A 9 -4.42 3.19 -6.82
N ASP A 10 -4.14 4.01 -7.82
CA ASP A 10 -4.72 5.35 -7.96
C ASP A 10 -6.25 5.27 -8.08
N MET A 11 -6.78 4.29 -8.83
CA MET A 11 -8.22 4.04 -8.94
C MET A 11 -8.87 3.72 -7.59
N ILE A 12 -8.26 2.87 -6.77
CA ILE A 12 -8.82 2.49 -5.47
C ILE A 12 -8.75 3.66 -4.48
N GLU A 13 -7.63 4.38 -4.46
CA GLU A 13 -7.47 5.55 -3.60
C GLU A 13 -8.49 6.65 -3.94
N GLU A 14 -8.76 6.88 -5.24
CA GLU A 14 -9.75 7.87 -5.70
C GLU A 14 -11.20 7.41 -5.43
N GLN A 15 -11.55 6.17 -5.76
CA GLN A 15 -12.94 5.70 -5.70
C GLN A 15 -13.41 5.32 -4.30
N ALA A 16 -12.53 4.72 -3.49
CA ALA A 16 -12.87 4.23 -2.16
C ALA A 16 -12.32 5.11 -1.03
N GLY A 17 -11.39 6.03 -1.30
CA GLY A 17 -10.80 6.91 -0.28
C GLY A 17 -9.91 6.17 0.74
N VAL A 18 -9.60 4.91 0.49
CA VAL A 18 -8.78 4.05 1.36
C VAL A 18 -7.31 4.11 0.93
N PRO A 19 -6.36 4.18 1.88
CA PRO A 19 -4.94 4.18 1.53
C PRO A 19 -4.51 2.82 0.96
N VAL A 20 -3.59 2.81 0.01
CA VAL A 20 -3.07 1.59 -0.63
C VAL A 20 -1.54 1.58 -0.58
N ALA A 21 -0.95 0.39 -0.37
CA ALA A 21 0.50 0.19 -0.42
C ALA A 21 0.87 -0.93 -1.40
N ASN A 22 2.06 -0.83 -1.99
CA ASN A 22 2.62 -1.82 -2.92
C ASN A 22 3.96 -2.35 -2.38
N PHE A 23 4.25 -3.61 -2.67
CA PHE A 23 5.56 -4.24 -2.47
C PHE A 23 5.87 -5.12 -3.68
N ASP A 24 7.14 -5.41 -3.89
CA ASP A 24 7.64 -6.22 -5.00
C ASP A 24 7.76 -7.69 -4.58
N GLY A 25 7.39 -8.57 -5.50
CA GLY A 25 7.49 -10.02 -5.31
C GLY A 25 6.92 -10.77 -6.50
N ASP A 26 7.25 -12.06 -6.57
CA ASP A 26 6.71 -12.98 -7.57
C ASP A 26 6.35 -14.29 -6.87
N GLN A 27 5.21 -14.86 -7.25
CA GLN A 27 4.66 -16.07 -6.65
C GLN A 27 5.48 -17.35 -6.95
N SER A 28 6.29 -17.33 -8.01
CA SER A 28 7.09 -18.45 -8.50
C SER A 28 8.59 -18.24 -8.33
N ASP A 29 9.04 -17.01 -8.05
CA ASP A 29 10.44 -16.69 -7.80
C ASP A 29 10.65 -16.02 -6.43
N THR A 30 11.11 -16.81 -5.45
CA THR A 30 11.39 -16.30 -4.10
C THR A 30 12.56 -15.31 -4.04
N ARG A 31 13.40 -15.22 -5.10
CA ARG A 31 14.56 -14.32 -5.12
C ARG A 31 14.18 -12.88 -5.35
N VAL A 32 12.97 -12.61 -5.84
CA VAL A 32 12.49 -11.24 -6.10
C VAL A 32 11.62 -10.70 -4.97
N PHE A 33 11.48 -11.45 -3.87
CA PHE A 33 10.83 -10.99 -2.65
C PHE A 33 11.85 -10.44 -1.65
N SER A 34 11.52 -9.31 -1.00
CA SER A 34 12.30 -8.73 0.09
C SER A 34 11.42 -8.55 1.33
N GLU A 35 11.73 -9.28 2.39
CA GLU A 35 11.01 -9.22 3.67
C GLU A 35 11.05 -7.81 4.28
N ALA A 36 12.24 -7.19 4.34
CA ALA A 36 12.40 -5.83 4.86
C ALA A 36 11.58 -4.78 4.08
N GLN A 37 11.43 -4.95 2.76
CA GLN A 37 10.56 -4.08 1.96
C GLN A 37 9.10 -4.27 2.38
N PHE A 38 8.63 -5.51 2.43
CA PHE A 38 7.25 -5.83 2.82
C PHE A 38 6.92 -5.28 4.21
N GLU A 39 7.76 -5.52 5.20
CA GLU A 39 7.57 -5.04 6.58
C GLU A 39 7.43 -3.51 6.64
N THR A 40 8.35 -2.79 5.98
CA THR A 40 8.33 -1.33 5.97
C THR A 40 7.08 -0.77 5.26
N ARG A 41 6.64 -1.41 4.16
CA ARG A 41 5.42 -1.00 3.44
C ARG A 41 4.16 -1.25 4.26
N LEU A 42 4.09 -2.40 4.94
CA LEU A 42 2.99 -2.74 5.83
C LEU A 42 2.92 -1.78 7.02
N GLN A 43 4.05 -1.51 7.67
CA GLN A 43 4.11 -0.57 8.79
C GLN A 43 3.58 0.81 8.39
N GLY A 44 4.07 1.38 7.27
CA GLY A 44 3.60 2.68 6.80
C GLY A 44 2.10 2.71 6.47
N LEU A 45 1.55 1.62 5.93
CA LEU A 45 0.11 1.53 5.67
C LEU A 45 -0.70 1.56 6.99
N VAL A 46 -0.27 0.80 8.00
CA VAL A 46 -0.93 0.78 9.32
C VAL A 46 -0.88 2.15 9.98
N GLU A 47 0.26 2.83 9.93
CA GLU A 47 0.41 4.19 10.47
C GLU A 47 -0.58 5.18 9.82
N ILE A 48 -0.71 5.16 8.48
CA ILE A 48 -1.66 6.01 7.75
C ILE A 48 -3.11 5.67 8.13
N MET A 49 -3.43 4.38 8.27
CA MET A 49 -4.77 3.93 8.66
C MET A 49 -5.13 4.39 10.07
N ASP A 50 -4.20 4.29 11.02
CA ASP A 50 -4.37 4.75 12.40
C ASP A 50 -4.55 6.26 12.46
N GLU A 51 -3.78 7.03 11.69
CA GLU A 51 -3.98 8.48 11.59
C GLU A 51 -5.35 8.84 11.01
N LYS A 52 -5.80 8.18 9.94
CA LYS A 52 -7.14 8.39 9.36
C LYS A 52 -8.23 8.07 10.37
N LYS A 53 -8.09 6.98 11.12
CA LYS A 53 -9.05 6.59 12.17
C LYS A 53 -9.10 7.60 13.31
N LYS A 54 -7.95 8.12 13.75
CA LYS A 54 -7.88 9.19 14.77
C LYS A 54 -8.54 10.48 14.29
N LYS A 55 -8.32 10.87 13.03
CA LYS A 55 -8.95 12.05 12.43
C LYS A 55 -10.47 11.89 12.32
N GLY A 56 -10.95 10.73 11.84
CA GLY A 56 -12.38 10.45 11.72
C GLY A 56 -13.12 10.20 13.04
N ALA A 57 -12.40 9.92 14.14
CA ALA A 57 -12.98 9.81 15.48
C ALA A 57 -12.96 11.15 16.26
N ALA A 58 -12.36 12.20 15.69
CA ALA A 58 -12.30 13.54 16.25
C ALA A 58 -13.33 14.51 15.62
N GLU A 59 -14.14 14.04 14.67
CA GLU A 59 -15.39 14.64 14.18
C GLU A 59 -16.60 13.96 14.85
#